data_AF-A0A8T1TNM2-F1
#
_entry.id   AF-A0A8T1TNM2-F1
#
_cell.length_a   1.000
_cell.length_b   1.000
_cell.length_c   1.000
_cell.angle_alpha   90.00
_cell.angle_beta   90.00
_cell.angle_gamma   90.00
#
_symmetry.space_group_name_H-M   'P 1'
#
loop_
_entity.id
_entity.type
_entity.pdbx_description
1 polymer ?
#
loop_
_entity_poly.entity_id
_entity_poly.type
_entity_poly.pdbx_seq_one_letter_code
_entity_poly.pdbx_strand_id
1 'polypeptide(L)'
;MARCSYCSRDFKDRGIKRHLRHCKRKPTPESCAYKFCVLNEQITEYVLTFLSNQSVTKLQSFTGDHYPNSDPRLAAVCCSCENDVPVINNGLCTACEKEMAPNYKTHMTKTQAKELYWLRDFEGIPCLERRYYFLYARKQLDEDIVGLRQYKEFLRTMPEEFSKYLGYIDYKLTTYNTSATEGRAARHASLKAALDQRGIPLNADSHVNRSFIVHGQGSLESTVNTAEEKHFLFTHTKYYQRCEDKIAEFRGTNPRWYRRYEYELIVQTKR
;
A
#
# COMPACT_ATOMS: atom_id res chain seq x y z
N MET A 1 -3.51 13.35 -52.11
CA MET A 1 -2.13 13.40 -51.55
C MET A 1 -2.08 14.65 -50.71
N ALA A 2 -1.68 14.51 -49.46
CA ALA A 2 -1.67 15.59 -48.49
C ALA A 2 -0.23 15.85 -48.05
N ARG A 3 0.14 17.13 -47.96
CA ARG A 3 1.50 17.57 -47.63
C ARG A 3 1.62 17.92 -46.15
N CYS A 4 2.69 17.47 -45.51
CA CYS A 4 2.97 17.83 -44.12
C CYS A 4 3.38 19.31 -44.02
N SER A 5 2.72 20.08 -43.14
CA SER A 5 3.02 21.49 -42.91
C SER A 5 4.38 21.75 -42.25
N TYR A 6 4.98 20.75 -41.58
CA TYR A 6 6.26 20.93 -40.85
C TYR A 6 7.49 20.44 -41.63
N CYS A 7 7.35 19.39 -42.44
CA CYS A 7 8.49 18.81 -43.18
C CYS A 7 8.32 18.82 -44.69
N SER A 8 7.19 19.35 -45.18
CA SER A 8 6.89 19.53 -46.60
C SER A 8 6.94 18.24 -47.44
N ARG A 9 6.89 17.06 -46.81
CA ARG A 9 6.80 15.76 -47.48
C ARG A 9 5.34 15.41 -47.79
N ASP A 10 5.14 14.76 -48.94
CA ASP A 10 3.82 14.33 -49.39
C ASP A 10 3.49 12.92 -48.92
N PHE A 11 2.24 12.73 -48.49
CA PHE A 11 1.73 11.46 -48.00
C PHE A 11 0.38 11.14 -48.66
N LYS A 12 0.05 9.85 -48.75
CA LYS A 12 -1.33 9.42 -49.00
C LYS A 12 -2.21 9.85 -47.82
N ASP A 13 -3.49 10.15 -48.05
CA ASP A 13 -4.36 10.83 -47.07
C ASP A 13 -4.53 10.06 -45.74
N ARG A 14 -4.37 8.73 -45.73
CA ARG A 14 -4.33 7.94 -44.48
C ARG A 14 -3.00 8.07 -43.72
N GLY A 15 -1.89 8.29 -44.44
CA GLY A 15 -0.55 8.39 -43.87
C GLY A 15 -0.26 9.73 -43.20
N ILE A 16 -0.87 10.82 -43.68
CA ILE A 16 -0.61 12.17 -43.15
C ILE A 16 -1.03 12.31 -41.68
N LYS A 17 -2.16 11.73 -41.26
CA LYS A 17 -2.63 11.79 -39.87
C LYS A 17 -1.68 11.11 -38.88
N ARG A 18 -1.02 10.02 -39.29
CA ARG A 18 0.00 9.35 -38.46
C ARG A 18 1.29 10.17 -38.45
N HIS A 19 1.70 10.70 -39.60
CA HIS A 19 2.91 11.49 -39.71
C HIS A 19 2.85 12.80 -38.90
N LEU A 20 1.74 13.56 -38.96
CA LEU A 20 1.58 14.83 -38.25
C LEU A 20 1.72 14.71 -36.71
N ARG A 21 1.43 13.52 -36.15
CA ARG A 21 1.60 13.25 -34.71
C ARG A 21 3.06 13.03 -34.29
N HIS A 22 3.89 12.53 -35.19
CA HIS A 22 5.28 12.14 -34.90
C HIS A 22 6.29 12.84 -35.81
N CYS A 23 5.89 13.95 -36.43
CA CYS A 23 6.76 14.68 -37.33
C CYS A 23 7.93 15.28 -36.53
N LYS A 24 9.16 14.84 -36.82
CA LYS A 24 10.38 15.31 -36.12
C LYS A 24 10.66 16.81 -36.29
N ARG A 25 10.04 17.47 -37.27
CA ARG A 25 10.14 18.92 -37.50
C ARG A 25 9.00 19.72 -36.87
N LYS A 26 8.07 19.05 -36.18
CA LYS A 26 7.02 19.74 -35.43
C LYS A 26 7.66 20.40 -34.20
N PRO A 27 7.46 21.70 -33.96
CA PRO A 27 7.92 22.35 -32.73
C PRO A 27 7.28 21.63 -31.54
N THR A 28 8.09 21.32 -30.53
CA THR A 28 7.55 21.00 -29.21
C THR A 28 6.84 22.25 -28.70
N PRO A 29 5.58 22.15 -28.23
CA PRO A 29 4.94 23.29 -27.58
C PRO A 29 5.86 23.79 -26.47
N GLU A 30 6.22 25.07 -26.49
CA GLU A 30 6.87 25.70 -25.34
C GLU A 30 5.89 25.55 -24.17
N SER A 31 6.33 24.90 -23.08
CA SER A 31 5.51 24.78 -21.89
C SER A 31 5.33 26.18 -21.31
N CYS A 32 4.15 26.75 -21.46
CA CYS A 32 3.79 28.03 -20.85
C CYS A 32 3.62 27.79 -19.34
N ALA A 33 4.73 27.69 -18.62
CA ALA A 33 4.76 27.55 -17.17
C ALA A 33 4.54 28.93 -16.54
N TYR A 34 3.47 29.07 -15.77
CA TYR A 34 3.20 30.28 -14.98
C TYR A 34 4.15 30.31 -13.79
N LYS A 35 5.12 31.23 -13.78
CA LYS A 35 5.98 31.43 -12.61
C LYS A 35 5.24 32.22 -11.53
N PHE A 36 4.86 31.54 -10.46
CA PHE A 36 4.42 32.21 -9.23
C PHE A 36 5.64 32.70 -8.47
N CYS A 37 5.63 33.97 -8.02
CA CYS A 37 6.67 34.46 -7.12
C CYS A 37 6.39 33.96 -5.70
N VAL A 38 7.22 33.02 -5.22
CA VAL A 38 7.24 32.62 -3.81
C VAL A 38 7.89 33.75 -3.00
N LEU A 39 7.07 34.49 -2.26
CA LEU A 39 7.56 35.60 -1.42
C LEU A 39 8.11 35.12 -0.08
N ASN A 40 7.65 33.96 0.39
CA ASN A 40 8.07 33.33 1.63
C ASN A 40 7.94 31.81 1.50
N GLU A 41 9.07 31.10 1.60
CA GLU A 41 9.14 29.65 1.45
C GLU A 41 8.38 28.92 2.56
N GLN A 42 8.49 29.38 3.81
CA GLN A 42 7.81 28.76 4.96
C GLN A 42 6.28 28.85 4.85
N ILE A 43 5.76 30.00 4.43
CA ILE A 43 4.31 30.17 4.21
C ILE A 43 3.85 29.31 3.03
N THR A 44 4.68 29.21 1.99
CA THR A 44 4.35 28.41 0.80
C THR A 44 4.31 26.93 1.13
N GLU A 45 5.30 26.40 1.85
CA GLU A 45 5.30 25.03 2.35
C GLU A 45 4.07 24.76 3.23
N TYR A 46 3.75 25.68 4.15
CA TYR A 46 2.56 25.59 4.98
C TYR A 46 1.28 25.53 4.15
N VAL A 47 1.11 26.40 3.14
CA VAL A 47 -0.04 26.38 2.22
C VAL A 47 -0.11 25.06 1.44
N LEU A 48 1.02 24.55 0.95
CA LEU A 48 1.08 23.27 0.25
C LEU A 48 0.60 22.10 1.13
N THR A 49 0.71 22.18 2.46
CA THR A 49 0.18 21.13 3.36
C THR A 49 -1.35 21.08 3.41
N PHE A 50 -2.04 22.19 3.12
CA PHE A 50 -3.51 22.21 3.01
C PHE A 50 -4.02 21.74 1.66
N LEU A 51 -3.14 21.70 0.65
CA LEU A 51 -3.53 21.32 -0.68
C LEU A 51 -3.57 19.81 -0.83
N SER A 52 -4.70 19.39 -1.36
CA SER A 52 -4.96 18.07 -1.89
C SER A 52 -3.84 17.62 -2.86
N ASN A 53 -3.45 16.33 -2.86
CA ASN A 53 -2.43 15.78 -3.79
C ASN A 53 -2.79 16.06 -5.27
N GLN A 54 -4.08 16.02 -5.60
CA GLN A 54 -4.57 16.36 -6.93
C GLN A 54 -4.33 17.86 -7.23
N SER A 55 -4.59 18.73 -6.25
CA SER A 55 -4.41 20.17 -6.36
C SER A 55 -2.92 20.54 -6.50
N VAL A 56 -2.04 19.90 -5.72
CA VAL A 56 -0.58 20.05 -5.84
C VAL A 56 -0.07 19.58 -7.19
N THR A 57 -0.60 18.46 -7.72
CA THR A 57 -0.24 17.95 -9.05
C THR A 57 -0.66 18.90 -10.17
N LYS A 58 -1.87 19.47 -10.08
CA LYS A 58 -2.34 20.48 -11.04
C LYS A 58 -1.50 21.75 -10.94
N LEU A 59 -1.19 22.20 -9.72
CA LEU A 59 -0.30 23.34 -9.48
C LEU A 59 1.05 23.11 -10.16
N GLN A 60 1.68 21.95 -9.96
CA GLN A 60 2.92 21.55 -10.65
C GLN A 60 2.80 21.62 -12.17
N SER A 61 1.67 21.17 -12.75
CA SER A 61 1.47 21.26 -14.20
C SER A 61 1.36 22.70 -14.72
N PHE A 62 0.87 23.62 -13.90
CA PHE A 62 0.74 25.04 -14.24
C PHE A 62 2.05 25.80 -14.02
N THR A 63 2.76 25.50 -12.93
CA THR A 63 3.97 26.24 -12.53
C THR A 63 5.26 25.68 -13.11
N GLY A 64 5.26 24.39 -13.45
CA GLY A 64 6.47 23.66 -13.82
C GLY A 64 7.40 23.36 -12.63
N ASP A 65 7.05 23.80 -11.42
CA ASP A 65 7.83 23.55 -10.21
C ASP A 65 7.62 22.13 -9.69
N HIS A 66 8.62 21.58 -9.00
CA HIS A 66 8.51 20.25 -8.40
C HIS A 66 8.02 20.35 -6.96
N TYR A 67 6.80 19.87 -6.71
CA TYR A 67 6.25 19.74 -5.35
C TYR A 67 6.37 18.28 -4.85
N PRO A 68 6.66 18.04 -3.55
CA PRO A 68 6.94 16.71 -3.00
C PRO A 68 5.78 15.71 -3.10
N ASN A 69 4.54 16.20 -3.09
CA ASN A 69 3.33 15.38 -3.05
C ASN A 69 2.60 15.30 -4.41
N SER A 70 3.29 15.66 -5.49
CA SER A 70 2.73 15.56 -6.84
C SER A 70 2.78 14.11 -7.36
N ASP A 71 1.69 13.65 -7.97
CA ASP A 71 1.64 12.38 -8.70
C ASP A 71 1.20 12.64 -10.13
N PRO A 72 2.09 12.53 -11.13
CA PRO A 72 1.78 12.81 -12.53
C PRO A 72 0.54 12.09 -13.08
N ARG A 73 0.15 10.95 -12.48
CA ARG A 73 -1.06 10.21 -12.86
C ARG A 73 -2.35 10.96 -12.54
N LEU A 74 -2.32 11.85 -11.54
CA LEU A 74 -3.45 12.68 -11.14
C LEU A 74 -3.65 13.90 -12.06
N ALA A 75 -2.65 14.26 -12.87
CA ALA A 75 -2.70 15.40 -13.79
C ALA A 75 -3.72 15.20 -14.93
N ALA A 76 -3.94 13.95 -15.34
CA ALA A 76 -4.84 13.60 -16.45
C ALA A 76 -6.32 13.39 -16.03
N VAL A 77 -6.65 13.59 -14.75
CA VAL A 77 -7.94 13.15 -14.18
C VAL A 77 -8.89 14.32 -13.94
N CYS A 78 -10.03 14.27 -14.63
CA CYS A 78 -11.26 15.06 -14.41
C CYS A 78 -12.04 14.45 -13.21
N CYS A 79 -12.90 15.10 -12.42
CA CYS A 79 -13.48 16.44 -12.37
C CYS A 79 -14.10 16.61 -10.96
N SER A 80 -14.24 17.83 -10.46
CA SER A 80 -15.13 18.32 -9.37
C SER A 80 -15.23 17.62 -8.00
N CYS A 81 -14.75 16.38 -7.84
CA CYS A 81 -14.97 15.58 -6.63
C CYS A 81 -13.87 15.74 -5.57
N GLU A 82 -12.81 16.50 -5.88
CA GLU A 82 -11.66 16.76 -5.00
C GLU A 82 -11.09 15.50 -4.31
N ASN A 83 -11.25 14.33 -4.92
CA ASN A 83 -10.74 13.09 -4.36
C ASN A 83 -9.25 13.01 -4.63
N ASP A 84 -8.46 13.04 -3.55
CA ASP A 84 -7.00 13.00 -3.60
C ASP A 84 -6.41 11.66 -3.98
N VAL A 85 -7.23 10.60 -3.95
CA VAL A 85 -6.79 9.24 -4.19
C VAL A 85 -7.83 8.49 -5.04
N PRO A 86 -8.18 8.99 -6.24
CA PRO A 86 -9.21 8.36 -7.03
C PRO A 86 -8.67 7.04 -7.59
N VAL A 87 -9.44 5.96 -7.46
CA VAL A 87 -9.25 4.79 -8.32
C VAL A 87 -9.71 5.20 -9.71
N ILE A 88 -8.80 5.12 -10.68
CA ILE A 88 -9.04 5.58 -12.05
C ILE A 88 -9.42 4.36 -12.89
N ASN A 89 -10.62 4.39 -13.45
CA ASN A 89 -11.06 3.41 -14.43
C ASN A 89 -11.44 4.13 -15.74
N ASN A 90 -10.91 3.67 -16.88
CA ASN A 90 -11.13 4.30 -18.19
C ASN A 90 -10.86 5.82 -18.23
N GLY A 91 -9.91 6.31 -17.41
CA GLY A 91 -9.58 7.74 -17.35
C GLY A 91 -10.54 8.60 -16.52
N LEU A 92 -11.51 8.00 -15.81
CA LEU A 92 -12.43 8.68 -14.90
C LEU A 92 -12.19 8.23 -13.46
N CYS A 93 -12.40 9.12 -12.50
CA CYS A 93 -12.49 8.70 -11.09
C CYS A 93 -13.81 7.95 -10.84
N THR A 94 -13.90 7.15 -9.77
CA THR A 94 -15.11 6.39 -9.43
C THR A 94 -16.39 7.24 -9.37
N ALA A 95 -16.31 8.48 -8.85
CA ALA A 95 -17.46 9.38 -8.77
C ALA A 95 -17.95 9.80 -10.16
N CYS A 96 -17.04 10.27 -11.03
CA CYS A 96 -17.36 10.63 -12.40
C CYS A 96 -17.76 9.41 -13.25
N GLU A 97 -17.16 8.24 -13.04
CA GLU A 97 -17.54 6.99 -13.70
C GLU A 97 -18.98 6.62 -13.35
N LYS A 98 -19.38 6.77 -12.08
CA LYS A 98 -20.75 6.47 -11.63
C LYS A 98 -21.80 7.36 -12.30
N GLU A 99 -21.49 8.63 -12.52
CA GLU A 99 -22.41 9.59 -13.15
C GLU A 99 -22.42 9.50 -14.68
N MET A 100 -21.26 9.29 -15.31
CA MET A 100 -21.11 9.34 -16.76
C MET A 100 -21.23 7.99 -17.46
N ALA A 101 -20.95 6.87 -16.78
CA ALA A 101 -20.94 5.56 -17.44
C ALA A 101 -22.33 4.90 -17.36
N PRO A 102 -23.02 4.69 -18.50
CA PRO A 102 -24.34 4.04 -18.51
C PRO A 102 -24.33 2.60 -17.99
N ASN A 103 -23.15 1.97 -17.93
CA ASN A 103 -22.94 0.61 -17.45
C ASN A 103 -22.00 0.57 -16.23
N TYR A 104 -22.08 1.55 -15.33
CA TYR A 104 -21.27 1.54 -14.11
C TYR A 104 -21.48 0.22 -13.33
N LYS A 105 -20.42 -0.58 -13.24
CA LYS A 105 -20.46 -1.85 -12.51
C LYS A 105 -20.17 -1.59 -11.05
N THR A 106 -21.17 -1.79 -10.19
CA THR A 106 -21.02 -1.70 -8.72
C THR A 106 -20.14 -2.78 -8.13
N HIS A 107 -19.93 -3.87 -8.87
CA HIS A 107 -19.11 -5.01 -8.48
C HIS A 107 -18.07 -5.33 -9.55
N MET A 108 -16.93 -5.86 -9.13
CA MET A 108 -15.86 -6.29 -10.03
C MET A 108 -15.33 -7.67 -9.68
N THR A 109 -14.76 -8.32 -10.68
CA THR A 109 -14.10 -9.62 -10.48
C THR A 109 -12.79 -9.47 -9.72
N LYS A 110 -12.30 -10.55 -9.10
CA LYS A 110 -11.00 -10.59 -8.42
C LYS A 110 -9.85 -10.08 -9.30
N THR A 111 -9.84 -10.45 -10.59
CA THR A 111 -8.79 -10.04 -11.53
C THR A 111 -8.81 -8.53 -11.77
N GLN A 112 -9.99 -7.98 -12.05
CA GLN A 112 -10.17 -6.53 -12.23
C GLN A 112 -9.82 -5.75 -10.96
N ALA A 113 -10.18 -6.29 -9.79
CA ALA A 113 -9.80 -5.70 -8.52
C ALA A 113 -8.27 -5.71 -8.33
N LYS A 114 -7.57 -6.80 -8.65
CA LYS A 114 -6.10 -6.82 -8.59
C LYS A 114 -5.46 -5.77 -9.47
N GLU A 115 -5.97 -5.59 -10.69
CA GLU A 115 -5.43 -4.64 -11.68
C GLU A 115 -5.69 -3.19 -11.27
N LEU A 116 -6.92 -2.86 -10.86
CA LEU A 116 -7.33 -1.50 -10.51
C LEU A 116 -6.86 -1.10 -9.10
N TYR A 117 -6.91 -2.04 -8.16
CA TYR A 117 -6.70 -1.79 -6.73
C TYR A 117 -5.31 -2.24 -6.23
N TRP A 118 -4.50 -2.88 -7.07
CA TRP A 118 -3.14 -3.36 -6.72
C TRP A 118 -3.11 -4.25 -5.46
N LEU A 119 -4.23 -4.88 -5.12
CA LEU A 119 -4.37 -5.75 -3.97
C LEU A 119 -3.68 -7.09 -4.24
N ARG A 120 -2.81 -7.52 -3.32
CA ARG A 120 -2.19 -8.85 -3.39
C ARG A 120 -3.09 -9.93 -2.80
N ASP A 121 -3.89 -9.57 -1.82
CA ASP A 121 -4.74 -10.48 -1.06
C ASP A 121 -6.14 -9.87 -0.83
N PHE A 122 -7.15 -10.73 -0.75
CA PHE A 122 -8.56 -10.40 -0.57
C PHE A 122 -9.14 -11.05 0.69
N GLU A 123 -8.29 -11.68 1.51
CA GLU A 123 -8.69 -12.26 2.78
C GLU A 123 -9.34 -11.20 3.69
N GLY A 124 -10.56 -11.49 4.17
CA GLY A 124 -11.34 -10.57 5.01
C GLY A 124 -12.18 -9.55 4.24
N ILE A 125 -12.05 -9.42 2.91
CA ILE A 125 -12.89 -8.54 2.10
C ILE A 125 -14.19 -9.26 1.73
N PRO A 126 -15.37 -8.74 2.11
CA PRO A 126 -16.65 -9.33 1.74
C PRO A 126 -16.81 -9.42 0.22
N CYS A 127 -17.29 -10.56 -0.27
CA CYS A 127 -17.55 -10.78 -1.67
C CYS A 127 -18.82 -11.60 -1.90
N LEU A 128 -19.43 -11.41 -3.07
CA LEU A 128 -20.49 -12.26 -3.56
C LEU A 128 -19.87 -13.46 -4.28
N GLU A 129 -20.02 -14.63 -3.69
CA GLU A 129 -19.59 -15.88 -4.28
C GLU A 129 -20.58 -16.30 -5.38
N ARG A 130 -20.07 -16.44 -6.60
CA ARG A 130 -20.78 -17.02 -7.74
C ARG A 130 -20.12 -18.34 -8.10
N ARG A 131 -20.86 -19.20 -8.80
CA ARG A 131 -20.49 -20.59 -9.14
C ARG A 131 -19.07 -20.77 -9.72
N TYR A 132 -18.49 -19.74 -10.34
CA TYR A 132 -17.16 -19.78 -10.97
C TYR A 132 -16.25 -18.58 -10.64
N TYR A 133 -16.72 -17.60 -9.87
CA TYR A 133 -15.93 -16.39 -9.58
C TYR A 133 -16.48 -15.61 -8.38
N PHE A 134 -15.62 -14.78 -7.80
CA PHE A 134 -15.97 -13.86 -6.73
C PHE A 134 -16.15 -12.45 -7.27
N LEU A 135 -17.22 -11.79 -6.82
CA LEU A 135 -17.50 -10.38 -7.11
C LEU A 135 -17.31 -9.54 -5.85
N TYR A 136 -16.45 -8.54 -5.94
CA TYR A 136 -16.15 -7.60 -4.85
C TYR A 136 -16.87 -6.28 -5.11
N ALA A 137 -17.49 -5.71 -4.07
CA ALA A 137 -18.17 -4.43 -4.16
C ALA A 137 -17.13 -3.30 -4.28
N ARG A 138 -17.26 -2.44 -5.29
CA ARG A 138 -16.28 -1.36 -5.55
C ARG A 138 -16.18 -0.37 -4.40
N LYS A 139 -17.32 -0.01 -3.81
CA LYS A 139 -17.39 0.88 -2.65
C LYS A 139 -16.50 0.38 -1.50
N GLN A 140 -16.57 -0.92 -1.22
CA GLN A 140 -15.83 -1.53 -0.13
C GLN A 140 -14.34 -1.63 -0.45
N LEU A 141 -13.99 -1.96 -1.70
CA LEU A 141 -12.59 -1.93 -2.17
C LEU A 141 -11.98 -0.52 -2.13
N ASP A 142 -12.77 0.53 -2.43
CA ASP A 142 -12.32 1.92 -2.35
C ASP A 142 -12.02 2.30 -0.88
N GLU A 143 -12.89 1.93 0.06
CA GLU A 143 -12.70 2.12 1.51
C GLU A 143 -11.48 1.33 2.02
N ASP A 144 -11.32 0.06 1.63
CA ASP A 144 -10.22 -0.81 2.03
C ASP A 144 -8.86 -0.35 1.46
N ILE A 145 -8.82 0.21 0.24
CA ILE A 145 -7.60 0.82 -0.32
C ILE A 145 -7.17 2.05 0.44
N VAL A 146 -8.13 2.91 0.77
CA VAL A 146 -7.84 4.12 1.55
C VAL A 146 -7.23 3.68 2.87
N GLY A 147 -7.79 2.64 3.51
CA GLY A 147 -7.20 1.99 4.68
C GLY A 147 -5.77 1.47 4.46
N LEU A 148 -5.48 0.77 3.35
CA LEU A 148 -4.15 0.23 3.05
C LEU A 148 -3.11 1.30 2.70
N ARG A 149 -3.49 2.40 2.05
CA ARG A 149 -2.58 3.53 1.76
C ARG A 149 -2.33 4.37 3.01
N GLN A 150 -3.38 4.64 3.78
CA GLN A 150 -3.24 5.23 5.11
C GLN A 150 -2.36 4.36 6.00
N TYR A 151 -2.46 3.03 5.92
CA TYR A 151 -1.59 2.11 6.64
C TYR A 151 -0.12 2.24 6.23
N LYS A 152 0.19 2.34 4.93
CA LYS A 152 1.57 2.53 4.46
C LYS A 152 2.16 3.87 4.88
N GLU A 153 1.38 4.94 4.79
CA GLU A 153 1.81 6.26 5.26
C GLU A 153 1.97 6.28 6.78
N PHE A 154 1.06 5.63 7.49
CA PHE A 154 1.15 5.38 8.93
C PHE A 154 2.42 4.61 9.32
N LEU A 155 2.81 3.57 8.59
CA LEU A 155 4.06 2.85 8.86
C LEU A 155 5.30 3.76 8.70
N ARG A 156 5.21 4.86 7.92
CA ARG A 156 6.28 5.86 7.82
C ARG A 156 6.33 6.81 9.01
N THR A 157 5.21 7.04 9.71
CA THR A 157 5.16 7.92 10.89
C THR A 157 5.49 7.19 12.20
N MET A 158 5.49 5.86 12.18
CA MET A 158 5.85 5.02 13.31
C MET A 158 7.37 4.85 13.46
N PRO A 159 7.86 4.52 14.68
CA PRO A 159 9.24 4.11 14.87
C PRO A 159 9.62 2.94 13.96
N GLU A 160 10.76 3.03 13.29
CA GLU A 160 11.21 2.07 12.27
C GLU A 160 11.15 0.61 12.76
N GLU A 161 11.58 0.38 13.99
CA GLU A 161 11.58 -0.95 14.62
C GLU A 161 10.16 -1.50 14.84
N PHE A 162 9.20 -0.64 15.19
CA PHE A 162 7.81 -1.05 15.32
C PHE A 162 7.18 -1.34 13.96
N SER A 163 7.49 -0.55 12.94
CA SER A 163 7.05 -0.79 11.56
C SER A 163 7.60 -2.10 11.01
N LYS A 164 8.89 -2.40 11.25
CA LYS A 164 9.49 -3.70 10.92
C LYS A 164 8.78 -4.84 11.64
N TYR A 165 8.53 -4.69 12.93
CA TYR A 165 7.81 -5.70 13.72
C TYR A 165 6.42 -6.01 13.14
N LEU A 166 5.63 -4.97 12.82
CA LEU A 166 4.31 -5.14 12.21
C LEU A 166 4.39 -5.83 10.84
N GLY A 167 5.43 -5.54 10.06
CA GLY A 167 5.74 -6.24 8.81
C GLY A 167 6.03 -7.73 9.01
N TYR A 168 6.85 -8.08 10.01
CA TYR A 168 7.17 -9.48 10.31
C TYR A 168 5.96 -10.32 10.72
N ILE A 169 5.03 -9.74 11.48
CA ILE A 169 3.83 -10.46 11.91
C ILE A 169 2.68 -10.44 10.88
N ASP A 170 2.94 -9.88 9.69
CA ASP A 170 1.95 -9.61 8.63
C ASP A 170 0.66 -8.99 9.19
N TYR A 171 0.81 -8.01 10.07
CA TYR A 171 -0.36 -7.39 10.70
C TYR A 171 -1.07 -6.48 9.69
N LYS A 172 -2.32 -6.83 9.39
CA LYS A 172 -3.22 -6.04 8.56
C LYS A 172 -4.08 -5.14 9.45
N LEU A 173 -3.97 -3.84 9.26
CA LEU A 173 -4.82 -2.86 9.94
C LEU A 173 -6.22 -2.95 9.34
N THR A 174 -7.21 -3.40 10.12
CA THR A 174 -8.61 -3.50 9.69
C THR A 174 -9.35 -2.17 9.79
N THR A 175 -8.92 -1.29 10.70
CA THR A 175 -9.48 0.06 10.90
C THR A 175 -8.39 1.00 11.43
N TYR A 176 -8.26 2.19 10.84
CA TYR A 176 -7.31 3.21 11.31
C TYR A 176 -7.89 3.94 12.53
N ASN A 177 -7.25 3.78 13.68
CA ASN A 177 -7.55 4.54 14.89
C ASN A 177 -6.24 4.96 15.55
N THR A 178 -5.97 6.27 15.59
CA THR A 178 -4.73 6.86 16.10
C THR A 178 -4.44 6.42 17.54
N SER A 179 -5.40 6.50 18.45
CA SER A 179 -5.19 6.20 19.88
C SER A 179 -4.92 4.72 20.15
N ALA A 180 -5.66 3.84 19.48
CA ALA A 180 -5.43 2.40 19.56
C ALA A 180 -4.02 2.03 19.09
N THR A 181 -3.46 2.84 18.19
CA THR A 181 -2.21 2.53 17.51
C THR A 181 -1.00 3.11 18.21
N GLU A 182 -1.10 4.33 18.74
CA GLU A 182 -0.14 4.87 19.72
C GLU A 182 -0.01 3.91 20.92
N GLY A 183 -1.14 3.37 21.41
CA GLY A 183 -1.12 2.36 22.46
C GLY A 183 -0.34 1.08 22.09
N ARG A 184 -0.40 0.64 20.83
CA ARG A 184 0.39 -0.52 20.35
C ARG A 184 1.87 -0.19 20.26
N ALA A 185 2.21 0.97 19.73
CA ALA A 185 3.59 1.44 19.64
C ALA A 185 4.23 1.58 21.02
N ALA A 186 3.49 2.13 21.99
CA ALA A 186 3.92 2.23 23.39
C ALA A 186 4.17 0.85 24.01
N ARG A 187 3.24 -0.10 23.85
CA ARG A 187 3.43 -1.48 24.35
C ARG A 187 4.63 -2.17 23.70
N HIS A 188 4.82 -2.01 22.39
CA HIS A 188 5.99 -2.52 21.69
C HIS A 188 7.29 -1.95 22.28
N ALA A 189 7.36 -0.63 22.46
CA ALA A 189 8.53 0.02 23.05
C ALA A 189 8.81 -0.47 24.48
N SER A 190 7.78 -0.56 25.33
CA SER A 190 7.94 -1.03 26.71
C SER A 190 8.39 -2.50 26.78
N LEU A 191 7.80 -3.37 25.96
CA LEU A 191 8.20 -4.79 25.93
C LEU A 191 9.62 -4.94 25.41
N LYS A 192 9.96 -4.26 24.31
CA LYS A 192 11.32 -4.31 23.75
C LYS A 192 12.36 -3.83 24.76
N ALA A 193 12.14 -2.69 25.40
CA ALA A 193 13.06 -2.18 26.42
C ALA A 193 13.25 -3.16 27.58
N ALA A 194 12.17 -3.78 28.06
CA ALA A 194 12.23 -4.75 29.16
C ALA A 194 12.99 -6.03 28.78
N LEU A 195 12.86 -6.49 27.53
CA LEU A 195 13.59 -7.66 27.01
C LEU A 195 15.06 -7.33 26.71
N ASP A 196 15.35 -6.16 26.15
CA ASP A 196 16.71 -5.70 25.85
C ASP A 196 17.53 -5.58 27.15
N GLN A 197 16.93 -5.09 28.25
CA GLN A 197 17.56 -5.06 29.59
C GLN A 197 18.01 -6.45 30.10
N ARG A 198 17.37 -7.52 29.60
CA ARG A 198 17.64 -8.91 29.97
C ARG A 198 18.49 -9.63 28.92
N GLY A 199 18.90 -8.94 27.86
CA GLY A 199 19.64 -9.53 26.74
C GLY A 199 18.81 -10.49 25.88
N ILE A 200 17.47 -10.40 25.94
CA ILE A 200 16.57 -11.30 25.22
C ILE A 200 16.03 -10.58 23.98
N PRO A 201 16.15 -11.17 22.77
CA PRO A 201 15.58 -10.57 21.57
C PRO A 201 14.05 -10.66 21.56
N LEU A 202 13.39 -9.61 21.08
CA LEU A 202 11.95 -9.62 20.82
C LEU A 202 11.62 -10.61 19.68
N ASN A 203 10.97 -11.72 20.02
CA ASN A 203 10.56 -12.73 19.05
C ASN A 203 9.17 -12.42 18.46
N ALA A 204 9.10 -12.16 17.15
CA ALA A 204 7.87 -11.89 16.41
C ALA A 204 6.95 -13.11 16.27
N ASP A 205 7.49 -14.33 16.32
CA ASP A 205 6.72 -15.58 16.26
C ASP A 205 6.10 -15.97 17.62
N SER A 206 6.47 -15.27 18.69
CA SER A 206 5.86 -15.48 20.00
C SER A 206 4.43 -14.95 20.02
N HIS A 207 3.45 -15.86 20.10
CA HIS A 207 2.05 -15.51 20.27
C HIS A 207 1.82 -14.55 21.46
N VAL A 208 2.53 -14.76 22.58
CA VAL A 208 2.39 -13.94 23.78
C VAL A 208 2.85 -12.50 23.53
N ASN A 209 3.98 -12.31 22.85
CA ASN A 209 4.48 -10.98 22.47
C ASN A 209 3.49 -10.28 21.54
N ARG A 210 2.98 -11.01 20.53
CA ARG A 210 1.98 -10.49 19.61
C ARG A 210 0.69 -10.08 20.31
N SER A 211 0.15 -10.93 21.17
CA SER A 211 -1.07 -10.65 21.94
C SER A 211 -0.92 -9.44 22.84
N PHE A 212 0.21 -9.30 23.53
CA PHE A 212 0.50 -8.12 24.35
C PHE A 212 0.57 -6.85 23.50
N ILE A 213 1.39 -6.84 22.45
CA ILE A 213 1.62 -5.64 21.63
C ILE A 213 0.34 -5.23 20.90
N VAL A 214 -0.27 -6.14 20.15
CA VAL A 214 -1.38 -5.83 19.24
C VAL A 214 -2.70 -5.65 19.96
N HIS A 215 -3.00 -6.54 20.91
CA HIS A 215 -4.30 -6.64 21.56
C HIS A 215 -4.30 -6.12 23.01
N GLY A 216 -3.14 -5.83 23.59
CA GLY A 216 -3.05 -5.39 24.99
C GLY A 216 -3.40 -6.50 25.98
N GLN A 217 -3.26 -7.77 25.58
CA GLN A 217 -3.59 -8.92 26.42
C GLN A 217 -2.41 -9.29 27.32
N GLY A 218 -2.69 -9.50 28.61
CA GLY A 218 -1.68 -9.83 29.62
C GLY A 218 -0.94 -8.60 30.17
N SER A 219 -0.04 -8.84 31.13
CA SER A 219 0.82 -7.79 31.70
C SER A 219 2.21 -7.82 31.07
N LEU A 220 2.91 -6.68 31.12
CA LEU A 220 4.31 -6.58 30.67
C LEU A 220 5.19 -7.61 31.38
N GLU A 221 5.06 -7.71 32.70
CA GLU A 221 5.80 -8.65 33.54
C GLU A 221 5.55 -10.11 33.13
N SER A 222 4.28 -10.52 32.98
CA SER A 222 3.95 -11.89 32.58
C SER A 222 4.50 -12.25 31.20
N THR A 223 4.51 -11.27 30.28
CA THR A 223 5.04 -11.44 28.91
C THR A 223 6.56 -11.61 28.94
N VAL A 224 7.25 -10.80 29.75
CA VAL A 224 8.70 -10.86 29.92
C VAL A 224 9.13 -12.17 30.60
N ASN A 225 8.47 -12.57 31.68
CA ASN A 225 8.76 -13.84 32.36
C ASN A 225 8.61 -15.03 31.40
N THR A 226 7.54 -15.02 30.59
CA THR A 226 7.34 -16.07 29.56
C THR A 226 8.45 -16.07 28.52
N ALA A 227 8.93 -14.89 28.12
CA ALA A 227 10.04 -14.76 27.17
C ALA A 227 11.37 -15.24 27.76
N GLU A 228 11.63 -14.93 29.04
CA GLU A 228 12.78 -15.44 29.80
C GLU A 228 12.76 -16.96 29.94
N GLU A 229 11.63 -17.53 30.36
CA GLU A 229 11.45 -18.99 30.47
C GLU A 229 11.71 -19.67 29.13
N LYS A 230 11.12 -19.16 28.04
CA LYS A 230 11.39 -19.69 26.70
C LYS A 230 12.84 -19.54 26.33
N HIS A 231 13.43 -18.35 26.52
CA HIS A 231 14.82 -18.12 26.18
C HIS A 231 15.73 -19.12 26.90
N PHE A 232 15.54 -19.31 28.20
CA PHE A 232 16.25 -20.31 29.00
C PHE A 232 16.06 -21.74 28.43
N LEU A 233 14.82 -22.15 28.16
CA LEU A 233 14.54 -23.47 27.60
C LEU A 233 15.24 -23.70 26.25
N PHE A 234 15.21 -22.72 25.35
CA PHE A 234 15.83 -22.84 24.02
C PHE A 234 17.36 -22.83 24.07
N THR A 235 17.95 -22.10 25.03
CA THR A 235 19.41 -21.91 25.10
C THR A 235 20.12 -22.93 26.00
N HIS A 236 19.47 -23.39 27.07
CA HIS A 236 20.09 -24.22 28.12
C HIS A 236 19.54 -25.65 28.16
N THR A 237 18.57 -26.01 27.31
CA THR A 237 17.98 -27.36 27.33
C THR A 237 17.80 -27.93 25.92
N LYS A 238 17.44 -29.22 25.83
CA LYS A 238 17.06 -29.88 24.57
C LYS A 238 15.63 -29.56 24.12
N TYR A 239 15.01 -28.51 24.66
CA TYR A 239 13.63 -28.13 24.32
C TYR A 239 13.46 -27.85 22.82
N TYR A 240 14.45 -27.20 22.19
CA TYR A 240 14.45 -26.99 20.74
C TYR A 240 14.33 -28.30 19.95
N GLN A 241 15.08 -29.33 20.33
CA GLN A 241 15.02 -30.65 19.67
C GLN A 241 13.64 -31.27 19.81
N ARG A 242 13.03 -31.20 21.00
CA ARG A 242 11.65 -31.68 21.22
C ARG A 242 10.62 -30.95 20.35
N CYS A 243 10.82 -29.65 20.11
CA CYS A 243 9.97 -28.89 19.19
C CYS A 243 10.17 -29.34 17.74
N GLU A 244 11.41 -29.55 17.30
CA GLU A 244 11.72 -30.09 15.96
C GLU A 244 11.11 -31.48 15.76
N ASP A 245 11.25 -32.38 16.73
CA ASP A 245 10.71 -33.75 16.66
C ASP A 245 9.18 -33.74 16.53
N LYS A 246 8.48 -32.92 17.34
CA LYS A 246 7.04 -32.74 17.22
C LYS A 246 6.64 -32.16 15.87
N ILE A 247 7.39 -31.20 15.35
CA ILE A 247 7.13 -30.62 14.03
C ILE A 247 7.32 -31.67 12.93
N ALA A 248 8.33 -32.52 13.03
CA ALA A 248 8.55 -33.62 12.09
C ALA A 248 7.41 -34.64 12.14
N GLU A 249 6.93 -35.00 13.33
CA GLU A 249 5.74 -35.83 13.53
C GLU A 249 4.48 -35.23 12.88
N PHE A 250 4.26 -33.92 13.06
CA PHE A 250 3.16 -33.20 12.42
C PHE A 250 3.30 -33.14 10.90
N ARG A 251 4.51 -33.02 10.34
CA ARG A 251 4.74 -33.07 8.89
C ARG A 251 4.47 -34.45 8.30
N GLY A 252 4.80 -35.52 9.03
CA GLY A 252 4.50 -36.89 8.63
C GLY A 252 3.00 -37.17 8.56
N THR A 253 2.22 -36.55 9.44
CA THR A 253 0.75 -36.70 9.51
C THR A 253 -0.01 -35.70 8.64
N ASN A 254 0.53 -34.49 8.44
CA ASN A 254 -0.04 -33.45 7.58
C ASN A 254 1.07 -32.85 6.69
N PRO A 255 1.26 -33.36 5.46
CA PRO A 255 2.35 -32.96 4.57
C PRO A 255 2.22 -31.52 4.01
N ARG A 256 1.16 -30.80 4.40
CA ARG A 256 0.95 -29.38 4.03
C ARG A 256 1.33 -28.41 5.14
N TRP A 257 1.86 -28.90 6.26
CA TRP A 257 2.32 -28.06 7.35
C TRP A 257 3.79 -27.65 7.13
N TYR A 258 4.01 -26.35 6.92
CA TYR A 258 5.34 -25.77 6.70
C TYR A 258 5.64 -24.75 7.80
N ARG A 259 6.92 -24.57 8.13
CA ARG A 259 7.31 -23.40 8.93
C ARG A 259 7.07 -22.14 8.10
N ARG A 260 6.71 -21.04 8.75
CA ARG A 260 6.36 -19.78 8.06
C ARG A 260 7.46 -19.32 7.07
N TYR A 261 8.74 -19.40 7.46
CA TYR A 261 9.84 -19.04 6.55
C TYR A 261 10.01 -20.02 5.37
N GLU A 262 9.72 -21.31 5.56
CA GLU A 262 9.75 -22.29 4.47
C GLU A 262 8.57 -22.06 3.51
N TYR A 263 7.41 -21.69 4.05
CA TYR A 263 6.25 -21.33 3.24
C TYR A 263 6.54 -20.12 2.37
N GLU A 264 7.19 -19.08 2.91
CA GLU A 264 7.61 -17.91 2.14
C GLU A 264 8.60 -18.26 1.01
N LEU A 265 9.58 -19.14 1.27
CA LEU A 265 10.51 -19.65 0.25
C LEU A 265 9.79 -20.48 -0.83
N ILE A 266 8.81 -21.30 -0.44
CA ILE A 266 7.99 -22.10 -1.37
C ILE A 266 7.12 -21.19 -2.25
N VAL A 267 6.57 -20.10 -1.69
CA VAL A 267 5.80 -19.12 -2.43
C VAL A 267 6.67 -18.32 -3.41
N GLN A 268 7.92 -18.02 -3.04
CA GLN A 268 8.87 -17.30 -3.89
C GLN A 268 9.41 -18.16 -5.05
N THR A 269 9.63 -19.46 -4.82
CA THR A 269 10.14 -20.39 -5.84
C THR A 269 9.09 -20.88 -6.83
N LYS A 270 7.80 -20.65 -6.55
CA LYS A 270 6.69 -20.95 -7.47
C LYS A 270 6.28 -19.77 -8.36
N ARG A 271 7.11 -18.72 -8.46
CA ARG A 271 6.95 -17.63 -9.43
C ARG A 271 7.89 -17.79 -10.61
#